data_AF-A0A254QJ19-F1
#
_entry.id   AF-A0A254QJ19-F1
#
_cell.length_a   1.000
_cell.length_b   1.000
_cell.length_c   1.000
_cell.angle_alpha   90.00
_cell.angle_beta   90.00
_cell.angle_gamma   90.00
#
_symmetry.space_group_name_H-M   'P 1'
#
loop_
_entity.id
_entity.type
_entity.pdbx_description
1 polymer ?
#
loop_
_entity_poly.entity_id
_entity_poly.type
_entity_poly.pdbx_seq_one_letter_code
_entity_poly.pdbx_strand_id
1 'polypeptide(L)'
;GTWLFYVQHQFEETYWNQDTSWTVQDASFHGSSHYVLPPVLTWITGNIGAHHIHHLASRIPFYRLPEVLRDYSDLNEVGRITIRQSLGCAKLALWDEAGRRLVSFSEARNLPA
;
A
#
# COMPACT_ATOMS: atom_id res chain seq x y z
N GLY A 1 -4.14 6.97 -14.31
CA GLY A 1 -4.71 6.02 -13.32
C GLY A 1 -3.74 4.90 -12.97
N THR A 2 -3.15 4.24 -13.96
CA THR A 2 -2.37 3.00 -13.78
C THR A 2 -1.29 3.05 -12.69
N TRP A 3 -0.47 4.10 -12.65
CA TRP A 3 0.58 4.24 -11.63
C TRP A 3 0.04 4.28 -10.20
N LEU A 4 -1.04 5.04 -9.99
CA LEU A 4 -1.66 5.23 -8.68
C LEU A 4 -2.06 3.89 -8.07
N PHE A 5 -2.82 3.10 -8.82
CA PHE A 5 -3.28 1.79 -8.37
C PHE A 5 -2.15 0.75 -8.32
N TYR A 6 -1.15 0.87 -9.20
CA TYR A 6 0.03 0.01 -9.17
C TYR A 6 0.77 0.15 -7.84
N VAL A 7 1.20 1.36 -7.45
CA VAL A 7 1.94 1.55 -6.19
C VAL A 7 1.08 1.38 -4.94
N GLN A 8 -0.24 1.45 -5.11
CA GLN A 8 -1.21 1.13 -4.07
C GLN A 8 -1.29 -0.37 -3.74
N HIS A 9 -0.80 -1.24 -4.62
CA HIS A 9 -0.82 -2.70 -4.45
C HIS A 9 0.56 -3.37 -4.60
N GLN A 10 1.54 -2.66 -5.15
CA GLN A 10 2.91 -3.12 -5.38
C GLN A 10 3.89 -2.29 -4.54
N PHE A 11 4.18 -2.74 -3.34
CA PHE A 11 5.11 -2.09 -2.41
C PHE A 11 5.80 -3.09 -1.49
N GLU A 12 6.91 -2.70 -0.86
CA GLU A 12 7.82 -3.62 -0.15
C GLU A 12 7.12 -4.42 0.95
N GLU A 13 6.30 -3.77 1.76
CA GLU A 13 5.57 -4.36 2.88
C GLU A 13 4.19 -4.94 2.51
N THR A 14 3.93 -5.20 1.23
CA THR A 14 2.65 -5.79 0.82
C THR A 14 2.46 -7.16 1.47
N TYR A 15 1.24 -7.43 1.95
CA TYR A 15 0.94 -8.65 2.67
C TYR A 15 0.47 -9.78 1.76
N TRP A 16 1.30 -10.82 1.63
CA TRP A 16 0.93 -12.10 1.01
C TRP A 16 1.09 -13.19 2.05
N ASN A 17 0.00 -13.88 2.38
CA ASN A 17 0.02 -14.99 3.34
C ASN A 17 -0.85 -16.13 2.82
N GLN A 18 -0.33 -17.37 2.89
CA GLN A 18 -1.05 -18.60 2.54
C GLN A 18 -1.79 -19.19 3.75
N ASP A 19 -1.67 -18.59 4.93
CA ASP A 19 -2.15 -19.17 6.19
C ASP A 19 -3.68 -19.18 6.32
N THR A 20 -4.18 -20.22 6.99
CA THR A 20 -5.61 -20.46 7.26
C THR A 20 -6.22 -19.51 8.30
N SER A 21 -5.41 -18.70 8.98
CA SER A 21 -5.83 -17.63 9.90
C SER A 21 -6.13 -16.29 9.20
N TRP A 22 -6.37 -16.33 7.89
CA TRP A 22 -6.61 -15.17 7.04
C TRP A 22 -7.88 -14.41 7.47
N THR A 23 -7.76 -13.09 7.66
CA THR A 23 -8.92 -12.19 7.79
C THR A 23 -8.94 -11.18 6.66
N VAL A 24 -10.14 -10.85 6.17
CA VAL A 24 -10.35 -9.81 5.15
C VAL A 24 -9.77 -8.48 5.63
N GLN A 25 -9.84 -8.22 6.93
CA GLN A 25 -9.36 -7.00 7.56
C GLN A 25 -7.83 -6.90 7.43
N ASP A 26 -7.07 -7.93 7.81
CA ASP A 26 -5.61 -7.92 7.72
C ASP A 26 -5.14 -7.84 6.25
N ALA A 27 -5.81 -8.57 5.36
CA ALA A 27 -5.51 -8.54 3.93
C ALA A 27 -5.78 -7.17 3.30
N SER A 28 -6.90 -6.53 3.65
CA SER A 28 -7.23 -5.18 3.16
C SER A 28 -6.30 -4.11 3.72
N PHE A 29 -5.91 -4.24 5.00
CA PHE A 29 -5.09 -3.24 5.68
C PHE A 29 -3.62 -3.28 5.28
N HIS A 30 -3.05 -4.47 5.16
CA HIS A 30 -1.63 -4.65 4.82
C HIS A 30 -1.39 -4.96 3.33
N GLY A 31 -2.42 -5.32 2.57
CA GLY A 31 -2.33 -5.57 1.13
C GLY A 31 -2.46 -4.33 0.25
N SER A 32 -2.61 -3.15 0.85
CA SER A 32 -2.66 -1.88 0.11
C SER A 32 -1.99 -0.73 0.84
N SER A 33 -1.50 0.26 0.10
CA SER A 33 -0.68 1.34 0.65
C SER A 33 -1.46 2.64 0.92
N HIS A 34 -0.93 3.48 1.81
CA HIS A 34 -1.27 4.89 1.94
C HIS A 34 -0.34 5.72 1.07
N TYR A 35 -0.81 6.14 -0.11
CA TYR A 35 -0.02 6.94 -1.01
C TYR A 35 -0.15 8.44 -0.70
N VAL A 36 0.92 8.99 -0.13
CA VAL A 36 1.00 10.36 0.35
C VAL A 36 1.31 11.28 -0.82
N LEU A 37 0.29 12.06 -1.18
CA LEU A 37 0.32 12.99 -2.30
C LEU A 37 0.30 14.45 -1.82
N PRO A 38 0.93 15.39 -2.55
CA PRO A 38 0.77 16.81 -2.30
C PRO A 38 -0.68 17.24 -2.56
N PRO A 39 -1.16 18.34 -1.95
CA PRO A 39 -2.59 18.71 -1.94
C PRO A 39 -3.27 18.74 -3.31
N VAL A 40 -2.57 19.24 -4.34
CA VAL A 40 -3.09 19.27 -5.72
C VAL A 40 -3.37 17.87 -6.25
N LEU A 41 -2.44 16.94 -6.05
CA LEU A 41 -2.60 15.55 -6.51
C LEU A 41 -3.62 14.80 -5.65
N THR A 42 -3.69 15.09 -4.36
CA THR A 42 -4.74 14.55 -3.48
C THR A 42 -6.12 14.97 -3.96
N TRP A 43 -6.31 16.23 -4.36
CA TRP A 43 -7.56 16.73 -4.93
C TRP A 43 -7.89 16.07 -6.28
N ILE A 44 -6.93 16.00 -7.21
CA ILE A 44 -7.11 15.36 -8.53
C ILE A 44 -7.53 13.89 -8.38
N THR A 45 -6.94 13.18 -7.42
CA THR A 45 -7.21 11.76 -7.17
C THR A 45 -8.40 11.55 -6.22
N GLY A 46 -9.02 12.63 -5.74
CA GLY A 46 -10.18 12.57 -4.87
C GLY A 46 -9.92 11.95 -3.50
N ASN A 47 -8.72 12.11 -2.92
CA ASN A 47 -8.29 11.48 -1.65
C ASN A 47 -8.12 9.95 -1.66
N ILE A 48 -8.19 9.29 -2.82
CA ILE A 48 -8.01 7.82 -2.89
C ILE A 48 -6.58 7.37 -2.55
N GLY A 49 -5.65 8.29 -2.28
CA GLY A 49 -4.34 7.98 -1.70
C GLY A 49 -4.44 7.17 -0.40
N ALA A 50 -5.50 7.38 0.40
CA ALA A 50 -5.84 6.59 1.60
C ALA A 50 -6.48 5.23 1.24
N HIS A 51 -5.85 4.47 0.32
CA HIS A 51 -6.43 3.30 -0.34
C HIS A 51 -6.68 2.13 0.61
N HIS A 52 -5.81 1.94 1.60
CA HIS A 52 -5.98 0.95 2.66
C HIS A 52 -7.26 1.17 3.48
N ILE A 53 -7.62 2.41 3.79
CA ILE A 53 -8.93 2.73 4.41
C ILE A 53 -10.08 2.47 3.45
N HIS A 54 -9.91 2.78 2.16
CA HIS A 54 -10.93 2.48 1.15
C HIS A 54 -11.19 0.97 1.04
N HIS A 55 -10.16 0.12 1.07
CA HIS A 55 -10.35 -1.33 1.08
C HIS A 55 -10.98 -1.84 2.37
N LEU A 56 -10.60 -1.27 3.52
CA LEU A 56 -11.21 -1.63 4.81
C LEU A 56 -12.70 -1.25 4.86
N ALA A 57 -13.06 -0.07 4.35
CA ALA A 57 -14.39 0.50 4.47
C ALA A 57 -14.80 1.26 3.19
N SER A 58 -15.02 0.52 2.09
CA SER A 58 -15.30 1.09 0.76
C SER A 58 -16.56 1.94 0.65
N ARG A 59 -17.43 1.86 1.66
CA ARG A 59 -18.65 2.68 1.81
C ARG A 59 -18.37 4.12 2.24
N ILE A 60 -17.17 4.41 2.76
CA ILE A 60 -16.77 5.77 3.12
C ILE A 60 -16.50 6.54 1.83
N PRO A 61 -17.23 7.63 1.56
CA PRO A 61 -16.98 8.42 0.36
C PRO A 61 -15.62 9.12 0.48
N PHE A 62 -14.92 9.27 -0.64
CA PHE A 62 -13.50 9.62 -0.57
C PHE A 62 -13.21 10.97 0.08
N TYR A 63 -14.12 11.94 -0.05
CA TYR A 63 -13.98 13.26 0.61
C TYR A 63 -13.95 13.18 2.14
N ARG A 64 -14.35 12.05 2.75
CA ARG A 64 -14.28 11.80 4.20
C ARG A 64 -13.08 10.97 4.62
N LEU A 65 -12.31 10.40 3.69
CA LEU A 65 -11.08 9.65 4.05
C LEU A 65 -10.08 10.49 4.85
N PRO A 66 -9.90 11.81 4.58
CA PRO A 66 -9.06 12.65 5.43
C PRO A 66 -9.57 12.79 6.88
N GLU A 67 -10.89 12.71 7.10
CA GLU A 67 -11.45 12.69 8.46
C GLU A 67 -11.01 11.44 9.21
N VAL A 68 -11.05 10.28 8.54
CA VAL A 68 -10.60 9.01 9.12
C VAL A 68 -9.12 9.06 9.48
N LEU A 69 -8.25 9.54 8.59
CA LEU A 69 -6.82 9.66 8.86
C LEU A 69 -6.50 10.65 9.99
N ARG A 70 -7.32 11.70 10.17
CA ARG A 70 -7.16 12.66 11.27
C ARG A 70 -7.62 12.05 12.59
N ASP A 71 -8.76 11.37 12.61
CA ASP A 71 -9.38 10.84 13.82
C ASP A 71 -8.68 9.56 14.30
N TYR A 72 -8.02 8.83 13.38
CA TYR A 72 -7.22 7.64 13.64
C TYR A 72 -5.79 7.84 13.10
N SER A 73 -4.98 8.60 13.83
CA SER A 73 -3.63 9.00 13.40
C SER A 73 -2.71 7.83 13.06
N ASP A 74 -2.86 6.70 13.76
CA ASP A 74 -2.03 5.50 13.58
C ASP A 74 -2.15 4.92 12.16
N LEU A 75 -3.27 5.18 11.48
CA LEU A 75 -3.49 4.72 10.11
C LEU A 75 -2.63 5.47 9.08
N ASN A 76 -2.06 6.63 9.44
CA ASN A 76 -1.22 7.39 8.51
C ASN A 76 0.08 6.66 8.17
N GLU A 77 0.57 5.81 9.07
CA GLU A 77 1.84 5.11 8.93
C GLU A 77 1.69 3.72 8.29
N VAL A 78 0.47 3.19 8.25
CA VAL A 78 0.19 1.87 7.67
C VAL A 78 0.38 1.90 6.16
N GLY A 79 1.33 1.10 5.67
CA GLY A 79 1.65 1.02 4.24
C GLY A 79 1.99 2.38 3.64
N ARG A 80 2.60 3.29 4.41
CA ARG A 80 2.86 4.67 3.98
C ARG A 80 3.90 4.73 2.88
N ILE A 81 3.53 5.33 1.75
CA ILE A 81 4.41 5.51 0.60
C ILE A 81 4.36 6.96 0.13
N THR A 82 5.52 7.57 -0.08
CA THR A 82 5.65 8.87 -0.74
C THR A 82 5.91 8.70 -2.23
N ILE A 83 5.74 9.77 -3.03
CA ILE A 83 6.07 9.77 -4.47
C ILE A 83 7.50 9.27 -4.73
N ARG A 84 8.47 9.68 -3.90
CA ARG A 84 9.86 9.25 -4.07
C ARG A 84 10.04 7.75 -3.82
N GLN A 85 9.41 7.21 -2.77
CA GLN A 85 9.44 5.78 -2.49
C GLN A 85 8.74 4.98 -3.57
N SER A 86 7.61 5.49 -4.09
CA SER A 86 6.81 4.80 -5.09
C SER A 86 7.59 4.54 -6.39
N LEU A 87 8.51 5.43 -6.77
CA LEU A 87 9.41 5.21 -7.91
C LEU A 87 10.34 4.00 -7.68
N GLY A 88 10.77 3.78 -6.43
CA GLY A 88 11.53 2.61 -6.02
C GLY A 88 10.71 1.31 -6.03
N CYS A 89 9.39 1.37 -5.96
CA CYS A 89 8.53 0.19 -6.04
C CYS A 89 8.51 -0.44 -7.45
N ALA A 90 8.80 0.33 -8.51
CA ALA A 90 8.78 -0.17 -9.88
C ALA A 90 9.81 -1.27 -10.18
N LYS A 91 10.89 -1.36 -9.38
CA LYS A 91 11.89 -2.45 -9.51
C LYS A 91 11.47 -3.73 -8.76
N LEU A 92 10.44 -3.68 -7.92
CA LEU A 92 9.99 -4.82 -7.11
C LEU A 92 9.12 -5.73 -7.97
N ALA A 93 9.56 -6.98 -8.16
CA ALA A 93 8.97 -7.89 -9.14
C ALA A 93 8.71 -9.30 -8.62
N LEU A 94 9.40 -9.72 -7.56
CA LEU A 94 9.34 -11.08 -7.03
C LEU A 94 8.95 -11.06 -5.56
N TRP A 95 8.22 -12.07 -5.09
CA TRP A 95 7.93 -12.27 -3.67
C TRP A 95 9.00 -13.17 -3.05
N ASP A 96 9.66 -12.70 -2.00
CA ASP A 96 10.54 -13.48 -1.15
C ASP A 96 9.71 -14.08 0.00
N GLU A 97 9.48 -15.39 -0.03
CA GLU A 97 8.68 -16.08 0.99
C GLU A 97 9.35 -16.08 2.37
N ALA A 98 10.68 -16.20 2.42
CA ALA A 98 11.43 -16.23 3.68
C ALA A 98 11.45 -14.85 4.34
N GLY A 99 11.68 -13.81 3.55
CA GLY A 99 11.67 -12.41 4.00
C GLY A 99 10.29 -11.76 4.08
N ARG A 100 9.25 -12.42 3.56
CA ARG A 100 7.86 -11.92 3.44
C ARG A 100 7.78 -10.50 2.87
N ARG A 101 8.47 -10.25 1.76
CA ARG A 101 8.50 -8.94 1.11
C ARG A 101 8.65 -9.06 -0.40
N LEU A 102 8.28 -8.00 -1.11
CA LEU A 102 8.63 -7.89 -2.52
C LEU A 102 10.09 -7.46 -2.70
N VAL A 103 10.77 -8.09 -3.66
CA VAL A 103 12.19 -7.86 -3.99
C VAL A 103 12.38 -7.61 -5.48
N SER A 104 13.44 -6.90 -5.82
CA SER A 104 13.90 -6.78 -7.21
C SER A 104 14.60 -8.04 -7.70
N PHE A 105 14.71 -8.21 -9.03
CA PHE A 105 15.51 -9.28 -9.63
C PHE A 105 16.98 -9.26 -9.17
N SER A 106 17.54 -8.07 -8.92
CA SER A 106 18.89 -7.94 -8.38
C SER A 106 19.01 -8.43 -6.94
N GLU A 107 18.01 -8.17 -6.10
CA GLU A 107 18.00 -8.66 -4.72
C GLU A 107 17.78 -10.17 -4.68
N ALA A 108 16.86 -10.70 -5.49
CA ALA A 108 16.60 -12.13 -5.58
C ALA A 108 17.83 -12.97 -5.94
N ARG A 109 18.74 -12.45 -6.77
CA ARG A 109 20.01 -13.13 -7.10
C ARG A 109 20.97 -13.26 -5.92
N ASN A 110 20.82 -12.41 -4.90
CA ASN A 110 21.66 -12.38 -3.70
C ASN A 110 20.97 -13.01 -2.49
N LEU A 111 19.72 -13.47 -2.62
CA LEU A 111 19.04 -14.20 -1.56
C LEU A 111 19.71 -15.56 -1.38
N PRO A 112 19.93 -16.02 -0.13
CA PRO A 112 20.39 -17.37 0.12
C PRO A 112 19.36 -18.37 -0.43
N ALA A 113 19.87 -19.47 -0.99
CA ALA A 113 19.06 -20.58 -1.48
C ALA A 113 18.38 -21.35 -0.34
#